data_AF-A0A0L7LHA9-F1
#
_entry.id   AF-A0A0L7LHA9-F1
#
_cell.length_a   1.000
_cell.length_b   1.000
_cell.length_c   1.000
_cell.angle_alpha   90.00
_cell.angle_beta   90.00
_cell.angle_gamma   90.00
#
_symmetry.space_group_name_H-M   'P 1'
#
loop_
_entity.id
_entity.type
_entity.pdbx_description
1 polymer ?
#
loop_
_entity_poly.entity_id
_entity_poly.type
_entity_poly.pdbx_seq_one_letter_code
_entity_poly.pdbx_strand_id
1 'polypeptide(L)'
;TVAEALKRGERVQAESFDCVTIYFSDIVGFTKLAATNTPMQVVEILNDLYTCCDAIISYYNVYKMPRYCLFGDTVNTAARMESSGEPQRIHVSHSTYKLLKQHGGYHFKERGIVNIKIDAIKVVT
;
A
#
# COMPACT_ATOMS: atom_id res chain seq x y z
N THR A 1 9.36 20.13 6.22
CA THR A 1 8.68 18.81 6.26
C THR A 1 8.23 18.51 7.67
N VAL A 2 7.25 17.61 7.86
CA VAL A 2 6.81 17.19 9.21
C VAL A 2 8.00 16.72 10.07
N ALA A 3 8.99 16.05 9.46
CA ALA A 3 10.21 15.62 10.14
C ALA A 3 11.06 16.78 10.69
N GLU A 4 11.13 17.92 10.00
CA GLU A 4 11.87 19.10 10.47
C GLU A 4 11.15 19.81 11.61
N ALA A 5 9.82 19.93 11.54
CA ALA A 5 9.01 20.50 12.62
C ALA A 5 9.16 19.67 13.91
N LEU A 6 9.09 18.34 13.80
CA LEU A 6 9.35 17.42 14.92
C LEU A 6 10.76 17.57 15.48
N LYS A 7 11.79 17.69 14.63
CA LYS A 7 13.19 17.92 15.06
C LYS A 7 13.36 19.22 15.84
N ARG A 8 12.55 20.25 15.55
CA ARG A 8 12.55 21.54 16.25
C ARG A 8 11.66 21.56 17.50
N GLY A 9 11.02 20.44 17.86
CA GLY A 9 10.08 20.38 18.98
C GLY A 9 8.78 21.15 18.72
N GLU A 10 8.50 21.51 17.47
CA GLU A 10 7.29 22.22 17.08
C GLU A 10 6.09 21.27 17.14
N ARG A 11 4.94 21.81 17.53
CA ARG A 11 3.67 21.07 17.51
C ARG A 11 3.25 20.88 16.06
N VAL A 12 3.20 19.63 15.60
CA VAL A 12 2.70 19.27 14.27
C VAL A 12 1.18 19.20 14.30
N GLN A 13 0.52 19.94 13.41
CA GLN A 13 -0.92 19.80 13.17
C GLN A 13 -1.18 18.70 12.15
N ALA A 14 -2.36 18.06 12.24
CA ALA A 14 -2.78 17.08 11.25
C ALA A 14 -2.95 17.77 9.89
N GLU A 15 -2.36 17.19 8.85
CA GLU A 15 -2.49 17.64 7.47
C GLU A 15 -3.63 16.86 6.77
N SER A 16 -4.39 17.56 5.92
CA SER A 16 -5.43 16.96 5.07
C SER A 16 -4.98 17.01 3.62
N PHE A 17 -5.27 15.95 2.88
CA PHE A 17 -4.94 15.85 1.46
C PHE A 17 -6.20 15.51 0.67
N ASP A 18 -6.51 16.32 -0.34
CA ASP A 18 -7.73 16.17 -1.14
C ASP A 18 -7.68 14.95 -2.07
N CYS A 19 -6.48 14.57 -2.52
CA CYS A 19 -6.28 13.46 -3.42
C CYS A 19 -5.02 12.67 -3.02
N VAL A 20 -5.22 11.40 -2.64
CA VAL A 20 -4.14 10.47 -2.30
C VAL A 20 -4.41 9.10 -2.91
N THR A 21 -3.35 8.41 -3.29
CA THR A 21 -3.40 6.98 -3.65
C THR A 21 -2.60 6.22 -2.60
N ILE A 22 -3.22 5.19 -2.03
CA ILE A 22 -2.62 4.35 -0.99
C ILE A 22 -2.41 2.95 -1.56
N TYR A 23 -1.22 2.40 -1.32
CA TYR A 23 -0.86 1.04 -1.70
C TYR A 23 -0.55 0.23 -0.44
N PHE A 24 -1.25 -0.89 -0.26
CA PHE A 24 -0.95 -1.90 0.74
C PHE A 24 -0.50 -3.19 0.06
N SER A 25 0.45 -3.88 0.68
CA SER A 25 0.99 -5.15 0.22
C SER A 25 1.26 -6.07 1.41
N ASP A 26 0.91 -7.34 1.28
CA ASP A 26 1.25 -8.40 2.24
C ASP A 26 2.07 -9.51 1.58
N ILE A 27 2.86 -10.20 2.40
CA ILE A 27 3.68 -11.34 1.99
C ILE A 27 2.88 -12.61 2.23
N VAL A 28 2.31 -13.16 1.15
CA VAL A 28 1.54 -14.40 1.19
C VAL A 28 2.38 -15.52 1.81
N GLY A 29 1.88 -16.09 2.91
CA GLY A 29 2.52 -17.21 3.60
C GLY A 29 3.66 -16.82 4.54
N PHE A 30 3.82 -15.54 4.88
CA PHE A 30 4.84 -15.07 5.81
C PHE A 30 4.86 -15.83 7.14
N THR A 31 3.69 -16.17 7.71
CA THR A 31 3.61 -16.98 8.94
C THR A 31 4.31 -18.33 8.80
N LYS A 32 4.16 -19.00 7.66
CA LYS A 32 4.81 -20.28 7.39
C LYS A 32 6.31 -20.11 7.17
N LEU A 33 6.70 -19.05 6.46
CA LEU A 33 8.10 -18.69 6.25
C LEU A 33 8.78 -18.44 7.60
N ALA A 34 8.17 -17.64 8.48
CA ALA A 34 8.69 -17.34 9.80
C ALA A 34 8.73 -18.58 10.72
N ALA A 35 7.78 -19.50 10.60
CA ALA A 35 7.75 -20.74 11.38
C ALA A 35 8.81 -21.77 10.96
N THR A 36 9.35 -21.65 9.74
CA THR A 36 10.30 -22.63 9.16
C THR A 36 11.74 -22.13 9.09
N ASN A 37 11.98 -20.86 9.41
CA ASN A 37 13.30 -20.22 9.34
C ASN A 37 13.73 -19.70 10.72
N THR A 38 15.03 -19.53 10.91
CA THR A 38 15.54 -18.87 12.12
C THR A 38 15.21 -17.38 12.10
N PRO A 39 15.09 -16.71 13.27
CA PRO A 39 14.80 -15.29 13.32
C PRO A 39 15.77 -14.42 12.50
N MET A 40 17.05 -14.78 12.46
CA MET A 40 18.05 -14.05 11.66
C MET A 40 17.82 -14.20 10.16
N GLN A 41 17.51 -15.40 9.68
CA GLN A 41 17.17 -15.63 8.26
C GLN A 41 15.89 -14.88 7.86
N VAL A 42 14.89 -14.82 8.73
CA VAL A 42 13.67 -14.03 8.47
C VAL A 42 14.01 -12.54 8.35
N VAL A 43 14.88 -12.02 9.24
CA VAL A 43 15.34 -10.64 9.19
C VAL A 43 16.10 -10.34 7.90
N GLU A 44 16.99 -11.23 7.47
CA GLU A 44 17.72 -11.09 6.19
C GLU A 44 16.77 -11.03 5.00
N ILE A 45 15.81 -11.97 4.92
CA ILE A 45 14.79 -12.00 3.84
C ILE A 45 14.00 -10.70 3.80
N LEU A 46 13.54 -10.22 4.97
CA LEU A 46 12.80 -8.96 5.05
C LEU A 46 13.68 -7.77 4.66
N ASN A 47 14.93 -7.74 5.12
CA ASN A 47 15.85 -6.65 4.81
C ASN A 47 16.12 -6.55 3.31
N ASP A 48 16.34 -7.69 2.64
CA ASP A 48 16.56 -7.73 1.19
C ASP A 48 15.32 -7.27 0.42
N LEU A 49 14.13 -7.75 0.83
CA LEU A 49 12.86 -7.33 0.24
C LEU A 49 12.65 -5.82 0.38
N TYR A 50 12.76 -5.29 1.60
CA TYR A 50 12.54 -3.87 1.86
C TYR A 50 13.60 -2.99 1.20
N THR A 51 14.84 -3.46 1.09
CA THR A 51 15.90 -2.76 0.37
C THR A 51 15.57 -2.64 -1.12
N CYS A 52 15.07 -3.72 -1.74
CA CYS A 52 14.59 -3.66 -3.13
C CYS A 52 13.42 -2.68 -3.29
N CYS A 53 12.44 -2.72 -2.39
CA CYS A 53 11.33 -1.77 -2.38
C CYS A 53 11.81 -0.32 -2.22
N ASP A 54 12.76 -0.07 -1.32
CA ASP A 54 13.29 1.27 -1.06
C ASP A 54 14.03 1.84 -2.28
N ALA A 55 14.72 0.99 -3.05
CA ALA A 55 15.32 1.38 -4.33
C ALA A 55 14.26 1.83 -5.36
N ILE A 56 13.15 1.08 -5.48
CA ILE A 56 12.04 1.42 -6.38
C ILE A 56 11.36 2.72 -5.94
N ILE A 57 11.07 2.86 -4.64
CA ILE A 57 10.43 4.04 -4.04
C ILE A 57 11.29 5.29 -4.30
N SER A 58 12.60 5.18 -4.08
CA SER A 58 13.57 6.25 -4.35
C SER A 58 13.58 6.65 -5.83
N TYR A 59 13.59 5.66 -6.74
CA TYR A 59 13.61 5.91 -8.18
C TYR A 59 12.36 6.65 -8.68
N TYR A 60 11.17 6.28 -8.19
CA TYR A 60 9.91 6.90 -8.60
C TYR A 60 9.48 8.10 -7.75
N ASN A 61 10.34 8.57 -6.83
CA ASN A 61 10.03 9.66 -5.89
C ASN A 61 8.71 9.45 -5.13
N VAL A 62 8.43 8.20 -4.76
CA VAL A 62 7.27 7.82 -3.94
C VAL A 62 7.65 7.99 -2.47
N TYR A 63 6.69 8.34 -1.61
CA TYR A 63 6.96 8.54 -0.19
C TYR A 63 6.67 7.26 0.62
N LYS A 64 7.68 6.70 1.30
CA LYS A 64 7.52 5.65 2.32
C LYS A 64 7.19 6.31 3.67
N MET A 65 6.03 6.02 4.28
CA MET A 65 5.63 6.56 5.58
C MET A 65 5.94 5.59 6.73
N PRO A 66 7.07 5.73 7.45
CA PRO A 66 7.40 4.75 8.49
C PRO A 66 6.57 4.90 9.78
N ARG A 67 5.97 6.07 10.08
CA ARG A 67 5.41 6.35 11.43
C ARG A 67 4.25 7.37 11.51
N TYR A 68 3.53 7.64 10.42
CA TYR A 68 2.37 8.54 10.46
C TYR A 68 1.07 7.75 10.48
N CYS A 69 0.17 8.10 11.40
CA CYS A 69 -1.18 7.56 11.40
C CYS A 69 -1.99 8.24 10.30
N LEU A 70 -2.23 7.54 9.20
CA LEU A 70 -3.19 7.97 8.18
C LEU A 70 -4.59 7.53 8.59
N PHE A 71 -5.56 8.43 8.47
CA PHE A 71 -6.96 8.15 8.75
C PHE A 71 -7.80 8.57 7.54
N GLY A 72 -8.90 7.86 7.32
CA GLY A 72 -9.88 8.18 6.29
C GLY A 72 -10.29 6.98 5.44
N ASP A 73 -11.32 7.19 4.62
CA ASP A 73 -11.95 6.12 3.84
C ASP A 73 -11.03 5.52 2.79
N THR A 74 -10.09 6.30 2.25
CA THR A 74 -9.08 5.80 1.31
C THR A 74 -8.16 4.77 1.97
N VAL A 75 -7.76 4.99 3.22
CA VAL A 75 -6.93 4.04 4.00
C VAL A 75 -7.71 2.75 4.23
N ASN A 76 -8.96 2.88 4.68
CA ASN A 76 -9.86 1.75 4.94
C ASN A 76 -10.13 0.93 3.67
N THR A 77 -10.34 1.61 2.54
CA THR A 77 -10.55 0.97 1.24
C THR A 77 -9.32 0.18 0.81
N ALA A 78 -8.14 0.80 0.86
CA ALA A 78 -6.89 0.17 0.46
C ALA A 78 -6.56 -1.06 1.35
N ALA A 79 -6.73 -0.95 2.67
CA ALA A 79 -6.48 -2.06 3.60
C ALA A 79 -7.40 -3.26 3.33
N ARG A 80 -8.64 -3.02 2.90
CA ARG A 80 -9.58 -4.10 2.58
C ARG A 80 -9.37 -4.70 1.21
N MET A 81 -8.88 -3.90 0.26
CA MET A 81 -8.45 -4.41 -1.02
C MET A 81 -7.25 -5.35 -0.89
N GLU A 82 -6.33 -5.05 0.04
CA GLU A 82 -5.23 -5.94 0.41
C GLU A 82 -5.74 -7.22 1.07
N SER A 83 -6.59 -7.12 2.10
CA SER A 83 -7.07 -8.32 2.82
C SER A 83 -7.97 -9.24 2.00
N SER A 84 -8.65 -8.71 0.98
CA SER A 84 -9.39 -9.50 -0.02
C SER A 84 -8.56 -9.77 -1.29
N GLY A 85 -7.25 -9.53 -1.23
CA GLY A 85 -6.28 -9.71 -2.31
C GLY A 85 -6.19 -11.14 -2.82
N GLU A 86 -5.81 -11.29 -4.09
CA GLU A 86 -5.42 -12.58 -4.64
C GLU A 86 -3.89 -12.61 -4.75
N PRO A 87 -3.25 -13.73 -4.38
CA PRO A 87 -1.81 -13.87 -4.54
C PRO A 87 -1.36 -13.56 -5.96
N GLN A 88 -0.21 -12.89 -6.09
CA GLN A 88 0.41 -12.55 -7.38
C GLN A 88 -0.43 -11.66 -8.29
N ARG A 89 -1.39 -10.91 -7.73
CA ARG A 89 -2.22 -9.95 -8.46
C ARG A 89 -2.16 -8.58 -7.80
N ILE A 90 -2.15 -7.52 -8.60
CA ILE A 90 -2.28 -6.14 -8.11
C ILE A 90 -3.75 -5.78 -8.24
N HIS A 91 -4.39 -5.40 -7.14
CA HIS A 91 -5.78 -4.99 -7.15
C HIS A 91 -5.87 -3.46 -7.13
N VAL A 92 -6.66 -2.90 -8.04
CA VAL A 92 -6.89 -1.46 -8.11
C VAL A 92 -8.36 -1.13 -7.89
N SER A 93 -8.60 -0.02 -7.19
CA SER A 93 -9.94 0.49 -6.95
C SER A 93 -10.52 1.07 -8.24
N HIS A 94 -11.83 1.23 -8.31
CA HIS A 94 -12.48 1.84 -9.48
C HIS A 94 -11.98 3.25 -9.78
N SER A 95 -11.73 4.07 -8.76
CA SER A 95 -11.21 5.44 -8.92
C SER A 95 -9.79 5.43 -9.50
N THR A 96 -8.90 4.59 -8.96
CA THR A 96 -7.54 4.42 -9.48
C THR A 96 -7.54 3.85 -10.90
N TYR A 97 -8.40 2.86 -11.19
CA TYR A 97 -8.54 2.29 -12.54
C TYR A 97 -8.91 3.36 -13.58
N LYS A 98 -9.86 4.25 -13.28
CA LYS A 98 -10.25 5.33 -14.22
C LYS A 98 -9.08 6.22 -14.58
N LEU A 99 -8.26 6.60 -13.59
CA LEU A 99 -7.08 7.44 -13.79
C LEU A 99 -6.02 6.72 -14.63
N LEU A 100 -5.72 5.46 -14.31
CA LEU A 100 -4.73 4.66 -15.04
C LEU A 100 -5.19 4.34 -16.49
N LYS A 101 -6.49 4.13 -16.71
CA LYS A 101 -7.04 3.90 -18.04
C LYS A 101 -6.87 5.12 -18.94
N GLN A 102 -7.01 6.33 -18.39
CA GLN A 102 -6.77 7.58 -19.12
C GLN A 102 -5.29 7.76 -19.46
N HIS A 103 -4.39 7.36 -18.56
CA HIS A 103 -2.94 7.43 -18.81
C HIS A 103 -2.49 6.41 -19.88
N GLY A 104 -3.16 5.26 -19.97
CA GLY A 104 -2.81 4.19 -20.92
C GLY A 104 -1.58 3.38 -20.50
N GLY A 105 -1.30 2.30 -21.23
CA GLY A 105 -0.13 1.43 -20.98
C GLY A 105 -0.36 0.28 -19.99
N TYR A 106 -1.58 0.11 -19.48
CA TYR A 106 -1.94 -0.94 -18.52
C TYR A 106 -3.01 -1.88 -19.08
N HIS A 107 -2.84 -3.17 -18.83
CA HIS A 107 -3.84 -4.20 -19.12
C HIS A 107 -4.59 -4.56 -17.85
N PHE A 108 -5.91 -4.62 -17.97
CA PHE A 108 -6.81 -4.74 -16.83
C PHE A 108 -7.84 -5.85 -17.06
N LYS A 109 -8.15 -6.60 -16.01
CA LYS A 109 -9.20 -7.62 -15.95
C LYS A 109 -10.16 -7.31 -14.81
N GLU A 110 -11.46 -7.19 -15.11
CA GLU A 110 -12.47 -6.97 -14.07
C GLU A 110 -12.57 -8.22 -13.17
N ARG A 111 -12.47 -8.02 -11.86
CA ARG A 111 -12.61 -9.07 -10.85
C ARG A 111 -14.07 -9.27 -10.42
N GLY A 112 -14.91 -8.26 -10.67
CA GLY A 112 -16.30 -8.20 -10.25
C GLY A 112 -16.52 -7.27 -9.06
N ILE A 113 -17.70 -7.36 -8.46
CA ILE A 113 -18.06 -6.58 -7.27
C ILE A 113 -17.55 -7.33 -6.04
N VAL A 114 -16.65 -6.70 -5.28
CA VAL A 114 -16.19 -7.22 -3.99
C VAL A 114 -16.92 -6.44 -2.91
N ASN A 115 -17.63 -7.15 -2.03
CA ASN A 115 -18.36 -6.55 -0.91
C ASN A 115 -17.39 -6.12 0.19
N ILE A 116 -16.93 -4.88 0.09
CA ILE A 116 -16.07 -4.24 1.08
C ILE A 116 -17.01 -3.49 2.03
N LYS A 117 -17.53 -4.19 3.05
CA LYS A 117 -18.59 -3.78 4.01
C LYS A 117 -18.71 -2.24 4.13
N ILE A 118 -19.76 -1.69 3.52
CA ILE A 118 -20.19 -0.27 3.38
C ILE A 118 -20.24 0.21 1.91
N ASP A 119 -19.50 -0.37 0.95
CA ASP A 119 -19.75 -0.09 -0.48
C ASP A 119 -19.34 -1.25 -1.41
N ALA A 120 -20.07 -1.39 -2.52
CA ALA A 120 -19.76 -2.30 -3.61
C ALA A 120 -18.61 -1.69 -4.45
N ILE A 121 -17.38 -2.19 -4.28
CA ILE A 121 -16.22 -1.68 -5.02
C ILE A 121 -15.97 -2.59 -6.22
N LYS A 122 -15.94 -1.99 -7.41
CA LYS A 122 -15.40 -2.65 -8.60
C LYS A 122 -13.90 -2.76 -8.44
N VAL A 123 -13.41 -3.99 -8.31
CA VAL A 123 -11.99 -4.29 -8.26
C VAL A 123 -11.54 -4.75 -9.64
N VAL A 124 -10.40 -4.23 -10.06
CA VAL A 124 -9.76 -4.60 -11.33
C VAL A 124 -8.37 -5.13 -11.01
N THR A 125 -7.95 -6.17 -11.71
CA THR A 125 -6.62 -6.78 -11.63
C THR A 125 -5.80 -6.44 -12.86
#